data_AF-A0A3R9UIP8-F1
#
_entry.id   AF-A0A3R9UIP8-F1
#
_cell.length_a   1.000
_cell.length_b   1.000
_cell.length_c   1.000
_cell.angle_alpha   90.00
_cell.angle_beta   90.00
_cell.angle_gamma   90.00
#
_symmetry.space_group_name_H-M   'P 1'
#
loop_
_entity.id
_entity.type
_entity.pdbx_description
1 polymer ?
#
loop_
_entity_poly.entity_id
_entity_poly.type
_entity_poly.pdbx_seq_one_letter_code
_entity_poly.pdbx_strand_id
1 'polypeptide(L)' 'MHRPCRGAANLLISVWLRSLPDIRGLEARLAGALPQLKVLDQTVSLRFVKHMGRILDPAGRSVSTVPMDIWSDPS' A
#
# COMPACT_ATOMS: atom_id res chain seq x y z
N MET A 1 -1.06 -16.90 25.03
CA MET A 1 -0.87 -15.45 25.30
C MET A 1 -0.16 -14.83 24.10
N HIS A 2 -0.90 -14.45 23.06
CA HIS A 2 -0.36 -13.80 21.87
C HIS A 2 -0.14 -12.32 22.19
N ARG A 3 1.10 -11.83 22.14
CA ARG A 3 1.33 -10.38 22.13
C ARG A 3 0.72 -9.86 20.82
N PRO A 4 -0.31 -9.00 20.82
CA PRO A 4 -0.71 -8.35 19.59
C PRO A 4 0.50 -7.53 19.14
N CYS A 5 0.78 -7.49 17.84
CA CYS A 5 1.81 -6.65 17.28
C CYS A 5 1.43 -5.17 17.50
N ARG A 6 1.65 -4.65 18.72
CA ARG A 6 1.30 -3.31 19.19
C ARG A 6 2.45 -2.34 18.96
N GLY A 7 3.06 -2.36 17.77
CA GLY A 7 3.80 -1.18 17.33
C GLY A 7 2.80 -0.05 17.09
N ALA A 8 3.19 1.22 17.31
CA ALA A 8 2.29 2.35 17.04
C ALA A 8 1.80 2.37 15.58
N ALA A 9 2.62 1.86 14.65
CA ALA A 9 2.29 1.64 13.24
C ALA A 9 1.80 0.20 13.00
N ASN A 10 0.55 -0.09 13.36
CA ASN A 10 -0.07 -1.41 13.22
C ASN A 10 -0.97 -1.54 11.97
N LEU A 11 -1.07 -0.49 11.16
CA LEU A 11 -1.85 -0.45 9.93
C LEU A 11 -1.02 0.15 8.80
N LEU A 12 -0.89 -0.60 7.70
CA LEU A 12 -0.34 -0.12 6.44
C LEU A 12 -1.44 -0.14 5.39
N ILE A 13 -1.65 0.98 4.72
CA ILE A 13 -2.57 1.10 3.59
C ILE A 13 -1.75 1.55 2.38
N SER A 14 -1.83 0.79 1.28
CA SER A 14 -1.26 1.18 -0.01
C SER A 14 -2.41 1.41 -1.01
N VAL A 15 -2.47 2.59 -1.61
CA VAL A 15 -3.51 3.00 -2.55
C VAL A 15 -2.91 3.62 -3.80
N TRP A 16 -3.62 3.47 -4.92
CA TRP A 16 -3.36 4.23 -6.15
C TRP A 16 -4.36 5.36 -6.25
N LEU A 17 -3.85 6.58 -6.30
CA LEU A 17 -4.64 7.79 -6.47
C LEU A 17 -4.30 8.42 -7.81
N ARG A 18 -5.26 9.14 -8.40
CA ARG A 18 -5.06 9.79 -9.70
C ARG A 18 -4.14 11.01 -9.59
N SER A 19 -4.10 11.65 -8.43
CA SER A 19 -3.31 12.85 -8.18
C SER A 19 -2.83 12.94 -6.74
N LEU A 20 -1.76 13.71 -6.50
CA LEU A 20 -1.24 13.96 -5.15
C LEU A 20 -2.27 14.67 -4.23
N PRO A 21 -3.05 15.67 -4.69
CA PRO A 21 -4.09 16.29 -3.87
C PRO A 21 -5.15 15.31 -3.34
N ASP A 22 -5.41 14.20 -4.04
CA ASP A 22 -6.38 13.20 -3.61
C ASP A 22 -5.99 12.53 -2.27
N ILE A 23 -4.71 12.58 -1.88
CA ILE A 23 -4.25 12.01 -0.61
C ILE A 23 -4.93 12.70 0.57
N ARG A 24 -5.02 14.04 0.54
CA ARG A 24 -5.64 14.82 1.62
C ARG A 24 -7.13 14.50 1.76
N GLY A 25 -7.80 14.28 0.63
CA GLY A 25 -9.20 13.84 0.62
C GLY A 25 -9.38 12.44 1.22
N LEU A 26 -8.46 11.52 0.93
CA LEU A 26 -8.46 10.18 1.54
C LEU A 26 -8.21 10.25 3.05
N GLU A 27 -7.20 10.99 3.49
CA GLU A 27 -6.87 11.15 4.91
C GLU A 27 -8.05 11.73 5.70
N ALA A 28 -8.70 12.77 5.17
CA ALA A 28 -9.88 13.36 5.82
C ALA A 28 -11.03 12.36 5.96
N ARG A 29 -11.27 11.53 4.93
CA ARG A 29 -12.29 10.48 4.99
C ARG A 29 -11.93 9.38 5.99
N LEU A 30 -10.67 8.99 6.06
CA LEU A 30 -10.18 8.01 7.03
C LEU A 30 -10.29 8.53 8.46
N ALA A 31 -9.90 9.78 8.70
CA ALA A 31 -10.04 10.42 10.01
C ALA A 31 -11.50 10.54 10.46
N GLY A 32 -12.41 10.85 9.53
CA GLY A 32 -13.85 10.89 9.81
C GLY A 32 -14.46 9.51 10.08
N ALA A 33 -14.05 8.48 9.33
CA ALA A 33 -14.58 7.12 9.50
C ALA A 33 -13.97 6.37 10.69
N LEU A 34 -12.72 6.66 11.04
CA LEU A 34 -11.95 5.97 12.08
C LEU A 34 -11.30 6.99 13.02
N PRO A 35 -12.04 7.55 13.99
CA PRO A 35 -11.53 8.61 14.87
C PRO A 35 -10.31 8.21 15.71
N GLN A 36 -10.07 6.92 15.89
CA GLN A 36 -8.92 6.39 16.64
C GLN A 36 -7.68 6.17 15.75
N LEU A 37 -7.82 6.27 14.43
CA LEU A 37 -6.73 6.09 13.49
C LEU A 37 -5.80 7.31 13.55
N LYS A 38 -4.50 7.06 13.72
CA LYS A 38 -3.45 8.07 13.62
C LYS A 38 -2.57 7.73 12.44
N VAL A 39 -2.46 8.65 11.48
CA VAL A 39 -1.49 8.54 10.40
C VAL A 39 -0.12 8.87 10.98
N LEU A 40 0.80 7.90 10.96
CA LEU A 40 2.15 8.07 11.51
C LEU A 40 3.19 8.41 10.44
N ASP A 41 2.97 7.94 9.22
CA ASP A 41 3.83 8.21 8.08
C ASP A 41 2.99 8.22 6.79
N GLN A 42 3.42 9.02 5.82
CA GLN A 42 2.85 9.07 4.48
C GLN A 42 3.97 9.08 3.45
N THR A 43 4.10 7.98 2.72
CA THR A 43 5.08 7.84 1.64
C THR A 43 4.37 7.79 0.29
N VAL A 44 4.92 8.50 -0.71
CA VAL A 44 4.43 8.48 -2.10
C VAL A 44 5.44 7.74 -2.97
N SER A 45 5.00 6.66 -3.61
CA SER A 45 5.81 5.95 -4.59
C SER A 45 5.75 6.67 -5.94
N LEU A 46 6.86 7.26 -6.39
CA LEU A 46 6.93 7.96 -7.68
C LEU A 46 6.92 7.01 -8.88
N ARG A 47 7.38 5.77 -8.68
CA ARG A 47 7.42 4.75 -9.73
C ARG A 47 7.31 3.36 -9.13
N PHE A 48 6.47 2.52 -9.74
CA PHE A 48 6.46 1.09 -9.51
C PHE A 48 7.24 0.39 -10.63
N VAL A 49 8.27 -0.37 -10.26
CA VAL A 49 9.00 -1.23 -11.23
C VAL A 49 8.30 -2.59 -11.40
N LYS A 50 7.53 -3.00 -10.40
CA LYS A 50 6.71 -4.21 -10.39
C LYS A 50 5.40 -3.93 -9.65
N HIS A 51 4.32 -4.54 -10.10
CA HIS A 51 3.03 -4.54 -9.42
C HIS A 51 2.37 -5.93 -9.49
N MET A 52 2.14 -6.58 -8.34
CA MET A 52 1.44 -7.89 -8.25
C MET A 52 1.88 -8.88 -9.34
N GLY A 53 3.16 -9.24 -9.34
CA GLY A 53 3.73 -10.18 -10.29
C GLY A 53 4.09 -9.56 -11.64
N ARG A 54 3.51 -8.42 -12.01
CA ARG A 54 3.77 -7.76 -13.30
C ARG A 54 5.00 -6.87 -13.23
N ILE A 55 5.90 -7.00 -14.19
CA ILE A 55 7.00 -6.05 -14.41
C ILE A 55 6.48 -4.89 -15.25
N LEU A 56 6.84 -3.66 -14.86
CA LEU A 56 6.37 -2.43 -15.50
C LEU A 56 7.52 -1.69 -16.21
N ASP A 57 7.23 -1.16 -17.40
CA ASP A 57 8.13 -0.29 -18.15
C ASP A 57 8.21 1.12 -17.51
N PRO A 58 9.07 2.03 -18.02
CA PRO A 58 9.15 3.40 -17.50
C PRO A 58 7.85 4.21 -17.60
N ALA A 59 6.92 3.84 -18.49
CA ALA A 59 5.60 4.44 -18.60
C ALA A 59 4.55 3.77 -17.69
N GLY A 60 4.95 2.78 -16.88
CA GLY A 60 4.06 2.04 -15.97
C GLY A 60 3.24 0.95 -16.66
N ARG A 61 3.47 0.66 -17.94
CA ARG A 61 2.77 -0.40 -18.67
C ARG A 61 3.41 -1.73 -18.34
N SER A 62 2.58 -2.76 -18.19
CA SER A 62 3.11 -4.11 -17.94
C SER A 62 3.75 -4.69 -19.19
N VAL A 63 4.96 -5.22 -19.01
CA VAL A 63 5.76 -5.83 -20.08
C VAL A 63 6.10 -7.30 -19.83
N SER A 64 5.98 -7.76 -18.59
CA SER A 64 6.20 -9.17 -18.24
C SER A 64 5.42 -9.54 -16.96
N THR A 65 5.30 -10.84 -16.70
CA THR A 65 4.69 -11.40 -15.49
C THR A 65 5.64 -12.42 -14.86
N VAL A 66 5.84 -12.29 -13.56
CA VAL A 66 6.50 -13.25 -12.68
C VAL A 66 5.39 -13.95 -11.90
N PRO A 67 5.21 -15.27 -12.07
CA PRO A 67 4.24 -16.04 -11.31
C PRO A 67 4.40 -15.78 -9.80
N MET A 68 3.30 -15.45 -9.14
CA MET A 68 3.26 -15.30 -7.69
C MET A 68 2.43 -16.44 -7.12
N ASP A 69 3.09 -17.37 -6.44
CA ASP A 69 2.42 -18.36 -5.64
C ASP A 69 2.28 -17.82 -4.22
N ILE A 70 1.26 -16.99 -4.02
CA ILE A 70 1.08 -16.19 -2.78
C ILE A 70 0.56 -17.00 -1.60
N TRP A 71 0.18 -18.26 -1.83
CA TRP A 71 -0.41 -19.15 -0.83
C TRP A 71 0.36 -20.46 -0.68
N SER A 72 1.49 -20.64 -1.35
CA SER A 72 2.34 -21.79 -1.07
C SER A 72 2.94 -21.69 0.33
N ASP A 73 3.13 -22.87 0.93
CA ASP A 73 3.91 -22.99 2.14
C ASP A 73 5.34 -22.45 1.88
N PRO A 74 5.89 -21.64 2.79
CA PRO A 74 7.28 -21.22 2.68
C PRO A 74 8.18 -22.46 2.78
N SER A 75 8.96 -22.73 1.73
CA SER A 75 10.00 -23.77 1.71
C SER A 75 11.17 -23.43 2.63
#